data_AF-A0A5P9WUJ5-F1
#
_entry.id   AF-A0A5P9WUJ5-F1
#
_cell.length_a   1.000
_cell.length_b   1.000
_cell.length_c   1.000
_cell.angle_alpha   90.00
_cell.angle_beta   90.00
_cell.angle_gamma   90.00
#
_symmetry.space_group_name_H-M   'P 1'
#
loop_
_entity.id
_entity.type
_entity.pdbx_description
1 polymer ?
#
loop_
_entity_poly.entity_id
_entity_poly.type
_entity_poly.pdbx_seq_one_letter_code
_entity_poly.pdbx_strand_id
1 'polypeptide(L)'
;MAGTDEDAVAAADDALYVLTAVLLTPAKFPSVLGDDYPEACAALGLPPLADGYGLVLGQDGDGARWTVVVDDVSLVAVAVASWDCGMEYDLSPDERSVVTALPGWPLAVAVAAPGVPVPHDPEPDAADRPALCPPDTTVWGPAQRRLGADEIALQWAQWREQIDDAEFPTRDGDTGSVDGAPGEGETGASGDGGAQADTSGGAVAADDRTGAGTSGHDGVRRVLTEARAYVDTPPPLGRVRSSFAPGDARTLRADGPGWSLVARTDDIAFILLDEEPGEVLPVGRGPSLPGLLEALDKMAVRPS
;
A
#
# COMPACT_ATOMS: atom_id res chain seq x y z
N MET A 1 -60.19 4.22 5.96
CA MET A 1 -59.26 3.35 6.71
C MET A 1 -58.97 2.14 5.84
N ALA A 2 -57.69 1.77 5.75
CA ALA A 2 -57.07 0.74 4.90
C ALA A 2 -56.73 1.21 3.47
N GLY A 3 -55.48 1.64 3.31
CA GLY A 3 -54.85 1.99 2.04
C GLY A 3 -53.43 2.50 2.27
N THR A 4 -52.65 1.82 3.11
CA THR A 4 -51.21 2.04 3.33
C THR A 4 -50.70 0.82 4.12
N ASP A 5 -50.26 -0.22 3.41
CA ASP A 5 -49.40 -1.27 3.98
C ASP A 5 -48.79 -2.19 2.92
N GLU A 6 -49.14 -2.08 1.63
CA GLU A 6 -48.41 -2.81 0.57
C GLU A 6 -47.21 -2.01 0.04
N ASP A 7 -47.32 -0.68 -0.13
CA ASP A 7 -46.20 0.16 -0.62
C ASP A 7 -45.05 0.32 0.39
N ALA A 8 -45.32 0.20 1.69
CA ALA A 8 -44.30 0.34 2.74
C ALA A 8 -43.47 -0.94 2.96
N VAL A 9 -44.01 -2.10 2.55
CA VAL A 9 -43.35 -3.41 2.70
C VAL A 9 -42.59 -3.75 1.42
N ALA A 10 -43.10 -3.36 0.24
CA ALA A 10 -42.36 -3.47 -1.02
C ALA A 10 -41.10 -2.58 -1.07
N ALA A 11 -41.11 -1.43 -0.40
CA ALA A 11 -39.93 -0.54 -0.33
C ALA A 11 -38.80 -1.09 0.57
N ALA A 12 -39.07 -2.09 1.42
CA ALA A 12 -38.06 -2.71 2.28
C ALA A 12 -37.29 -3.85 1.59
N ASP A 13 -37.93 -4.57 0.66
CA ASP A 13 -37.28 -5.68 -0.07
C ASP A 13 -36.21 -5.17 -1.06
N ASP A 14 -36.42 -4.00 -1.68
CA ASP A 14 -35.45 -3.36 -2.59
C ASP A 14 -34.44 -2.45 -1.88
N ALA A 15 -34.49 -2.33 -0.54
CA ALA A 15 -33.62 -1.44 0.21
C ALA A 15 -32.24 -2.05 0.46
N LEU A 16 -31.18 -1.31 0.10
CA LEU A 16 -29.81 -1.70 0.42
C LEU A 16 -29.49 -1.36 1.89
N TYR A 17 -29.26 -2.39 2.70
CA TYR A 17 -28.68 -2.29 4.02
C TYR A 17 -27.17 -2.04 3.90
N VAL A 18 -26.76 -0.78 4.11
CA VAL A 18 -25.35 -0.36 4.03
C VAL A 18 -24.54 -0.97 5.18
N LEU A 19 -23.46 -1.67 4.83
CA LEU A 19 -22.53 -2.27 5.78
C LEU A 19 -21.25 -1.45 5.92
N THR A 20 -20.74 -0.95 4.79
CA THR A 20 -19.53 -0.14 4.75
C THR A 20 -19.48 0.66 3.46
N ALA A 21 -18.57 1.63 3.41
CA ALA A 21 -18.28 2.38 2.20
C ALA A 21 -16.80 2.69 2.10
N VAL A 22 -16.30 2.82 0.87
CA VAL A 22 -14.91 3.16 0.59
C VAL A 22 -14.82 4.18 -0.53
N LEU A 23 -13.77 4.99 -0.51
CA LEU A 23 -13.45 5.89 -1.61
C LEU A 23 -12.72 5.15 -2.72
N LEU A 24 -13.06 5.47 -3.97
CA LEU A 24 -12.37 5.05 -5.18
C LEU A 24 -12.02 6.33 -5.96
N THR A 25 -10.98 7.03 -5.50
CA THR A 25 -10.50 8.28 -6.08
C THR A 25 -9.02 8.19 -6.46
N PRO A 26 -8.50 9.09 -7.31
CA PRO A 26 -7.07 9.18 -7.59
C PRO A 26 -6.17 9.23 -6.34
N ALA A 27 -6.65 9.83 -5.23
CA ALA A 27 -5.89 9.97 -3.99
C ALA A 27 -6.03 8.75 -3.06
N LYS A 28 -7.19 8.10 -3.05
CA LYS A 28 -7.53 7.04 -2.10
C LYS A 28 -8.43 6.02 -2.78
N PHE A 29 -7.94 4.79 -2.87
CA PHE A 29 -8.68 3.63 -3.36
C PHE A 29 -8.19 2.37 -2.66
N PRO A 30 -8.98 1.28 -2.62
CA PRO A 30 -8.53 0.00 -2.07
C PRO A 30 -7.43 -0.60 -2.94
N SER A 31 -6.19 -0.60 -2.43
CA SER A 31 -5.02 -1.02 -3.24
C SER A 31 -5.13 -2.48 -3.68
N VAL A 32 -5.90 -3.33 -3.00
CA VAL A 32 -6.14 -4.71 -3.46
C VAL A 32 -6.66 -4.77 -4.91
N LEU A 33 -7.39 -3.74 -5.36
CA LEU A 33 -8.02 -3.66 -6.68
C LEU A 33 -7.09 -3.28 -7.84
N GLY A 34 -5.91 -2.70 -7.58
CA GLY A 34 -4.99 -2.28 -8.65
C GLY A 34 -3.76 -1.55 -8.15
N ASP A 35 -2.74 -1.42 -9.01
CA ASP A 35 -1.51 -0.65 -8.71
C ASP A 35 -1.73 0.87 -8.86
N ASP A 36 -2.80 1.28 -9.55
CA ASP A 36 -3.21 2.67 -9.72
C ASP A 36 -4.73 2.82 -9.82
N TYR A 37 -5.18 4.08 -9.85
CA TYR A 37 -6.61 4.39 -9.86
C TYR A 37 -7.32 3.89 -11.13
N PRO A 38 -6.79 4.08 -12.35
CA PRO A 38 -7.36 3.47 -13.55
C PRO A 38 -7.49 1.95 -13.50
N GLU A 39 -6.48 1.22 -12.99
CA GLU A 39 -6.58 -0.23 -12.82
C GLU A 39 -7.68 -0.62 -11.83
N ALA A 40 -7.79 0.09 -10.70
CA ALA A 40 -8.84 -0.16 -9.71
C ALA A 40 -10.25 0.11 -10.28
N CYS A 41 -10.42 1.14 -11.10
CA CYS A 41 -11.67 1.38 -11.84
C CYS A 41 -11.96 0.26 -12.85
N ALA A 42 -10.94 -0.18 -13.60
CA ALA A 42 -11.07 -1.25 -14.58
C ALA A 42 -11.50 -2.58 -13.94
N ALA A 43 -11.03 -2.89 -12.73
CA ALA A 43 -11.46 -4.07 -11.97
C ALA A 43 -12.99 -4.08 -11.69
N LEU A 44 -13.61 -2.90 -11.66
CA LEU A 44 -15.05 -2.74 -11.48
C LEU A 44 -15.80 -2.51 -12.80
N GLY A 45 -15.10 -2.41 -13.93
CA GLY A 45 -15.68 -2.07 -15.23
C GLY A 45 -16.11 -0.62 -15.34
N LEU A 46 -15.47 0.28 -14.58
CA LEU A 46 -15.76 1.71 -14.56
C LEU A 46 -14.70 2.49 -15.38
N PRO A 47 -15.09 3.56 -16.08
CA PRO A 47 -14.12 4.51 -16.61
C PRO A 47 -13.50 5.34 -15.47
N PRO A 48 -12.21 5.70 -15.52
CA PRO A 48 -11.62 6.57 -14.50
C PRO A 48 -12.16 8.01 -14.63
N LEU A 49 -12.70 8.57 -13.54
CA LEU A 49 -13.13 9.96 -13.45
C LEU A 49 -12.15 10.78 -12.62
N ALA A 50 -12.08 12.09 -12.90
CA ALA A 50 -11.18 12.99 -12.16
C ALA A 50 -11.54 13.07 -10.67
N ASP A 51 -12.84 13.15 -10.37
CA ASP A 51 -13.34 13.27 -8.99
C ASP A 51 -13.39 11.91 -8.27
N GLY A 52 -13.41 10.82 -9.03
CA GLY A 52 -13.52 9.46 -8.49
C GLY A 52 -14.97 9.00 -8.29
N TYR A 53 -15.12 7.98 -7.45
CA TYR A 53 -16.38 7.37 -7.06
C TYR A 53 -16.38 7.08 -5.55
N GLY A 54 -17.56 6.98 -4.98
CA GLY A 54 -17.81 6.27 -3.74
C GLY A 54 -18.30 4.85 -4.03
N LEU A 55 -17.88 3.87 -3.24
CA LEU A 55 -18.39 2.51 -3.27
C LEU A 55 -19.14 2.25 -1.97
N VAL A 56 -20.41 1.87 -2.07
CA VAL A 56 -21.26 1.50 -0.94
C VAL A 56 -21.51 0.00 -1.01
N LEU A 57 -21.05 -0.73 -0.01
CA LEU A 57 -21.19 -2.19 0.06
C LEU A 57 -22.30 -2.52 1.04
N GLY A 58 -23.29 -3.28 0.57
CA GLY A 58 -24.46 -3.63 1.38
C GLY A 58 -25.11 -4.94 0.97
N GLN A 59 -26.19 -5.26 1.67
CA GLN A 59 -27.09 -6.39 1.37
C GLN A 59 -28.48 -5.87 1.05
N ASP A 60 -29.22 -6.56 0.18
CA ASP A 60 -30.67 -6.38 0.09
C ASP A 60 -31.40 -7.16 1.20
N GLY A 61 -32.74 -7.09 1.23
CA GLY A 61 -33.57 -7.78 2.22
C GLY A 61 -33.46 -9.30 2.19
N ASP A 62 -33.10 -9.88 1.05
CA ASP A 62 -32.87 -11.32 0.89
C ASP A 62 -31.46 -11.75 1.33
N GLY A 63 -30.55 -10.79 1.49
CA GLY A 63 -29.17 -11.01 1.90
C GLY A 63 -28.19 -11.08 0.73
N ALA A 64 -28.62 -10.80 -0.50
CA ALA A 64 -27.74 -10.77 -1.65
C ALA A 64 -26.81 -9.55 -1.57
N ARG A 65 -25.56 -9.75 -1.97
CA ARG A 65 -24.50 -8.75 -1.83
C ARG A 65 -24.48 -7.81 -3.03
N TRP A 66 -24.41 -6.52 -2.75
CA TRP A 66 -24.35 -5.48 -3.78
C TRP A 66 -23.27 -4.44 -3.47
N THR A 67 -22.65 -3.94 -4.53
CA THR A 67 -21.78 -2.77 -4.52
C THR A 67 -22.43 -1.66 -5.33
N VAL A 68 -22.93 -0.63 -4.65
CA VAL A 68 -23.50 0.56 -5.30
C VAL A 68 -22.40 1.57 -5.51
N VAL A 69 -22.16 1.92 -6.77
CA VAL A 69 -21.17 2.91 -7.20
C VAL A 69 -21.87 4.26 -7.31
N VAL A 70 -21.34 5.26 -6.61
CA VAL A 70 -21.90 6.61 -6.58
C VAL A 70 -20.88 7.64 -7.07
N ASP A 71 -21.34 8.67 -7.79
CA ASP A 71 -20.50 9.79 -8.23
C ASP A 71 -20.47 10.97 -7.24
N ASP A 72 -21.34 10.97 -6.23
CA ASP A 72 -21.23 11.88 -5.08
C ASP A 72 -20.19 11.37 -4.09
N VAL A 73 -18.92 11.61 -4.42
CA VAL A 73 -17.75 11.25 -3.60
C VAL A 73 -17.76 11.96 -2.25
N SER A 74 -18.32 13.17 -2.18
CA SER A 74 -18.35 13.97 -0.95
C SER A 74 -19.27 13.33 0.09
N LEU A 75 -20.44 12.84 -0.33
CA LEU A 75 -21.36 12.11 0.55
C LEU A 75 -20.68 10.90 1.20
N VAL A 76 -19.98 10.08 0.39
CA VAL A 76 -19.28 8.88 0.90
C VAL A 76 -18.09 9.26 1.78
N ALA A 77 -17.34 10.30 1.41
CA ALA A 77 -16.22 10.78 2.23
C ALA A 77 -16.67 11.23 3.61
N VAL A 78 -17.81 11.94 3.70
CA VAL A 78 -18.40 12.38 4.97
C VAL A 78 -18.86 11.19 5.82
N ALA A 79 -19.49 10.19 5.21
CA ALA A 79 -19.91 8.97 5.91
C ALA A 79 -18.69 8.23 6.52
N VAL A 80 -17.67 7.98 5.71
CA VAL A 80 -16.43 7.31 6.15
C VAL A 80 -15.75 8.08 7.28
N ALA A 81 -15.58 9.40 7.12
CA ALA A 81 -14.95 10.23 8.15
C ALA A 81 -15.76 10.26 9.46
N SER A 82 -17.10 10.21 9.38
CA SER A 82 -17.98 10.16 10.54
C SER A 82 -17.78 8.84 11.31
N TRP A 83 -17.79 7.72 10.60
CA TRP A 83 -17.56 6.39 11.21
C TRP A 83 -16.14 6.25 11.78
N ASP A 84 -15.12 6.75 11.08
CA ASP A 84 -13.72 6.76 11.58
C ASP A 84 -13.58 7.54 12.90
N CYS A 85 -14.44 8.56 13.10
CA CYS A 85 -14.52 9.33 14.34
C CYS A 85 -15.48 8.72 15.40
N GLY A 86 -16.07 7.55 15.12
CA GLY A 86 -17.01 6.87 16.01
C GLY A 86 -18.39 7.53 16.08
N MET A 87 -18.76 8.34 15.09
CA MET A 87 -20.07 8.97 14.99
C MET A 87 -21.02 8.15 14.10
N GLU A 88 -22.30 8.15 14.44
CA GLU A 88 -23.33 7.57 13.58
C GLU A 88 -23.55 8.46 12.35
N TYR A 89 -23.67 7.82 11.19
CA TYR A 89 -24.03 8.47 9.93
C TYR A 89 -24.84 7.50 9.09
N ASP A 90 -26.03 7.93 8.67
CA ASP A 90 -26.92 7.17 7.80
C ASP A 90 -26.62 7.50 6.33
N LEU A 91 -25.89 6.61 5.67
CA LEU A 91 -25.48 6.79 4.28
C LEU A 91 -26.59 6.29 3.36
N SER A 92 -27.31 7.23 2.74
CA SER A 92 -28.35 6.93 1.75
C SER A 92 -28.08 7.74 0.47
N PRO A 93 -27.46 7.12 -0.56
CA PRO A 93 -27.24 7.78 -1.84
C PRO A 93 -28.55 8.11 -2.57
N ASP A 94 -28.62 9.30 -3.18
CA ASP A 94 -29.73 9.66 -4.07
C ASP A 94 -29.66 8.82 -5.35
N GLU A 95 -30.80 8.38 -5.88
CA GLU A 95 -30.85 7.60 -7.12
C GLU A 95 -30.14 8.28 -8.30
N ARG A 96 -30.06 9.62 -8.31
CA ARG A 96 -29.37 10.36 -9.38
C ARG A 96 -27.85 10.29 -9.28
N SER A 97 -27.28 10.04 -8.10
CA SER A 97 -25.84 9.88 -7.94
C SER A 97 -25.38 8.43 -8.10
N VAL A 98 -26.33 7.48 -8.13
CA VAL A 98 -26.02 6.08 -8.41
C VAL A 98 -25.65 5.92 -9.89
N VAL A 99 -24.40 5.51 -10.12
CA VAL A 99 -23.86 5.24 -11.45
C VAL A 99 -24.26 3.84 -11.89
N THR A 100 -24.10 2.86 -11.01
CA THR A 100 -24.43 1.46 -11.26
C THR A 100 -24.48 0.66 -9.95
N ALA A 101 -25.25 -0.42 -9.93
CA ALA A 101 -25.22 -1.43 -8.89
C ALA A 101 -24.53 -2.68 -9.45
N LEU A 102 -23.45 -3.12 -8.80
CA LEU A 102 -22.67 -4.28 -9.20
C LEU A 102 -22.98 -5.44 -8.26
N PRO A 103 -23.23 -6.66 -8.80
CA PRO A 103 -23.44 -7.84 -7.97
C PRO A 103 -22.17 -8.18 -7.18
N GLY A 104 -22.29 -8.64 -5.95
CA GLY A 104 -21.17 -9.02 -5.09
C GLY A 104 -20.40 -7.85 -4.47
N TRP A 105 -19.29 -8.18 -3.78
CA TRP A 105 -18.41 -7.20 -3.16
C TRP A 105 -16.98 -7.33 -3.69
N PRO A 106 -16.33 -6.23 -4.09
CA PRO A 106 -14.94 -6.25 -4.53
C PRO A 106 -13.94 -6.35 -3.37
N LEU A 107 -14.43 -6.26 -2.13
CA LEU A 107 -13.64 -6.30 -0.90
C LEU A 107 -14.22 -7.32 0.08
N ALA A 108 -13.35 -7.89 0.90
CA ALA A 108 -13.78 -8.79 1.96
C ALA A 108 -14.50 -7.97 3.05
N VAL A 109 -15.80 -8.21 3.23
CA VAL A 109 -16.62 -7.64 4.31
C VAL A 109 -17.05 -8.77 5.22
N ALA A 110 -16.70 -8.66 6.50
CA ALA A 110 -16.88 -9.72 7.49
C ALA A 110 -18.23 -9.66 8.23
N VAL A 111 -18.99 -8.58 8.04
CA VAL A 111 -20.24 -8.31 8.76
C VAL A 111 -21.45 -8.55 7.86
N ALA A 112 -22.60 -8.73 8.49
CA ALA A 112 -23.90 -8.88 7.84
C ALA A 112 -24.91 -7.93 8.48
N ALA A 113 -25.93 -7.55 7.72
CA ALA A 113 -27.01 -6.71 8.18
C ALA A 113 -27.83 -7.44 9.26
N PRO A 114 -28.12 -6.81 10.41
CA PRO A 114 -28.92 -7.44 11.46
C PRO A 114 -30.32 -7.79 10.96
N GLY A 115 -30.75 -9.03 11.18
CA GLY A 115 -32.11 -9.48 10.84
C GLY A 115 -32.31 -9.88 9.37
N VAL A 116 -31.27 -9.79 8.54
CA VAL A 116 -31.25 -10.21 7.13
C VAL A 116 -30.57 -11.59 7.01
N PRO A 117 -30.87 -12.41 5.99
CA PRO A 117 -30.14 -13.64 5.73
C PRO A 117 -28.63 -13.46 5.55
N VAL A 118 -27.89 -14.56 5.61
CA VAL A 118 -26.43 -14.57 5.48
C VAL A 118 -26.01 -14.03 4.11
N PRO A 119 -24.96 -13.19 4.03
CA PRO A 119 -24.48 -12.64 2.76
C PRO A 119 -24.21 -13.73 1.72
N HIS A 120 -24.79 -13.59 0.52
CA HIS A 120 -24.58 -14.48 -0.62
C HIS A 120 -24.53 -13.70 -1.94
N ASP A 121 -23.99 -14.31 -2.99
CA ASP A 121 -24.01 -13.68 -4.31
C ASP A 121 -25.42 -13.70 -4.88
N PRO A 122 -25.87 -12.59 -5.52
CA PRO A 122 -27.15 -12.59 -6.21
C PRO A 122 -27.14 -13.60 -7.36
N GLU A 123 -28.34 -14.08 -7.72
CA GLU A 123 -28.50 -15.03 -8.82
C GLU A 123 -27.96 -14.46 -10.14
N PRO A 124 -27.40 -15.29 -11.04
CA PRO A 124 -26.75 -14.81 -12.27
C PRO A 124 -27.67 -14.05 -13.24
N ASP A 125 -28.98 -14.18 -13.12
CA ASP A 125 -29.98 -13.46 -13.92
C ASP A 125 -30.37 -12.10 -13.31
N ALA A 126 -29.97 -11.82 -12.06
CA ALA A 126 -30.18 -10.53 -11.42
C ALA A 126 -29.26 -9.43 -11.98
N ALA A 127 -28.16 -9.79 -12.65
CA ALA A 127 -27.23 -8.83 -13.25
C ALA A 127 -26.56 -9.39 -14.52
N ASP A 128 -26.31 -8.51 -15.51
CA ASP A 128 -25.66 -8.87 -16.79
C ASP A 128 -24.16 -9.20 -16.66
N ARG A 129 -23.65 -9.43 -15.44
CA ARG A 129 -22.23 -9.68 -15.17
C ARG A 129 -22.04 -10.62 -13.97
N PRO A 130 -20.90 -11.34 -13.90
CA PRO A 130 -20.54 -12.10 -12.71
C PRO A 130 -20.46 -11.22 -11.46
N ALA A 131 -20.80 -11.81 -10.31
CA ALA A 131 -20.61 -11.20 -9.01
C ALA A 131 -19.14 -10.84 -8.77
N LEU A 132 -18.91 -9.67 -8.20
CA LEU A 132 -17.62 -9.22 -7.74
C LEU A 132 -17.16 -10.12 -6.58
N CYS A 133 -15.95 -10.61 -6.71
CA CYS A 133 -15.25 -11.32 -5.65
C CYS A 133 -13.97 -10.55 -5.27
N PRO A 134 -13.61 -10.50 -3.98
CA PRO A 134 -12.33 -9.93 -3.57
C PRO A 134 -11.18 -10.69 -4.24
N PRO A 135 -10.08 -10.02 -4.61
CA PRO A 135 -8.89 -10.70 -5.09
C PRO A 135 -8.40 -11.74 -4.08
N ASP A 136 -7.88 -12.86 -4.56
CA ASP A 136 -7.31 -13.90 -3.69
C ASP A 136 -6.02 -13.40 -3.05
N THR A 137 -6.02 -13.35 -1.72
CA THR A 137 -4.92 -12.89 -0.87
C THR A 137 -4.29 -14.05 -0.08
N THR A 138 -4.70 -15.29 -0.37
CA THR A 138 -4.14 -16.50 0.27
C THR A 138 -2.85 -16.98 -0.38
N VAL A 139 -2.60 -16.55 -1.63
CA VAL A 139 -1.39 -16.84 -2.39
C VAL A 139 -0.65 -15.53 -2.67
N TRP A 140 0.68 -15.56 -2.62
CA TRP A 140 1.46 -14.39 -2.97
C TRP A 140 1.23 -13.99 -4.43
N GLY A 141 0.98 -12.71 -4.64
CA GLY A 141 0.75 -12.09 -5.94
C GLY A 141 0.54 -10.59 -5.77
N PRO A 142 0.17 -9.87 -6.85
CA PRO A 142 0.09 -8.41 -6.83
C PRO A 142 -0.85 -7.87 -5.73
N ALA A 143 -1.98 -8.53 -5.49
CA ALA A 143 -2.90 -8.15 -4.42
C ALA A 143 -2.26 -8.25 -3.03
N GLN A 144 -1.57 -9.36 -2.76
CA GLN A 144 -0.89 -9.59 -1.47
C GLN A 144 0.29 -8.63 -1.27
N ARG A 145 1.06 -8.37 -2.32
CA ARG A 145 2.13 -7.36 -2.32
C ARG A 145 1.59 -5.98 -1.93
N ARG A 146 0.51 -5.54 -2.59
CA ARG A 146 -0.11 -4.25 -2.32
C ARG A 146 -0.68 -4.14 -0.91
N LEU A 147 -1.32 -5.19 -0.40
CA LEU A 147 -1.78 -5.22 0.98
C LEU A 147 -0.64 -5.18 1.99
N GLY A 148 0.45 -5.92 1.76
CA GLY A 148 1.64 -5.87 2.61
C GLY A 148 2.23 -4.47 2.66
N ALA A 149 2.26 -3.76 1.53
CA ALA A 149 2.72 -2.39 1.48
C ALA A 149 1.77 -1.40 2.18
N ASP A 150 0.45 -1.60 2.07
CA ASP A 150 -0.53 -0.81 2.83
C ASP A 150 -0.38 -1.02 4.35
N GLU A 151 -0.12 -2.26 4.77
CA GLU A 151 0.14 -2.61 6.17
C GLU A 151 1.42 -1.95 6.69
N ILE A 152 2.51 -1.94 5.91
CA ILE A 152 3.75 -1.23 6.25
C ILE A 152 3.49 0.28 6.39
N ALA A 153 2.69 0.86 5.50
CA ALA A 153 2.34 2.27 5.57
C ALA A 153 1.53 2.60 6.84
N LEU A 154 0.58 1.72 7.20
CA LEU A 154 -0.26 1.87 8.38
C LEU A 154 0.52 1.68 9.68
N GLN A 155 1.38 0.66 9.74
CA GLN A 155 2.16 0.28 10.92
C GLN A 155 3.63 0.72 10.83
N TRP A 156 3.88 1.88 10.20
CA TRP A 156 5.25 2.34 9.92
C TRP A 156 6.18 2.25 11.13
N ALA A 157 5.73 2.74 12.29
CA ALA A 157 6.54 2.78 13.51
C ALA A 157 7.00 1.36 13.93
N GLN A 158 6.09 0.40 13.91
CA GLN A 158 6.38 -0.99 14.27
C GLN A 158 7.35 -1.67 13.29
N TRP A 159 7.21 -1.40 12.00
CA TRP A 159 8.14 -1.92 10.99
C TRP A 159 9.52 -1.30 11.10
N ARG A 160 9.58 0.02 11.33
CA ARG A 160 10.84 0.75 11.44
C ARG A 160 11.67 0.34 12.65
N GLU A 161 11.03 0.04 13.78
CA GLU A 161 11.69 -0.43 15.01
C GLU A 161 12.43 -1.77 14.85
N GLN A 162 12.05 -2.59 13.86
CA GLN A 162 12.67 -3.88 13.61
C GLN A 162 13.98 -3.79 12.83
N ILE A 163 14.28 -2.63 12.24
CA ILE A 163 15.46 -2.42 11.39
C ILE A 163 16.56 -1.71 12.17
N ASP A 164 17.76 -2.30 12.18
CA ASP A 164 18.94 -1.70 12.78
C ASP A 164 19.60 -0.69 11.81
N ASP A 165 19.85 0.53 12.29
CA ASP A 165 20.51 1.58 11.51
C ASP A 165 21.94 1.18 11.10
N ALA A 166 22.58 0.27 11.84
CA ALA A 166 23.89 -0.28 11.49
C ALA A 166 23.88 -1.07 10.17
N GLU A 167 22.71 -1.52 9.70
CA GLU A 167 22.54 -2.18 8.40
C GLU A 167 22.66 -1.19 7.22
N PHE A 168 22.61 0.12 7.48
CA PHE A 168 22.78 1.18 6.48
C PHE A 168 24.01 2.05 6.76
N PRO A 169 25.24 1.54 6.53
CA PRO A 169 26.44 2.35 6.70
C PRO A 169 26.40 3.55 5.74
N THR A 170 26.31 4.76 6.30
CA THR A 170 26.53 6.00 5.56
C THR A 170 27.99 6.04 5.11
N ARG A 171 28.24 6.22 3.81
CA ARG A 171 29.57 6.54 3.29
C ARG A 171 29.89 8.01 3.57
N ASP A 172 29.87 8.43 4.84
CA ASP A 172 30.36 9.73 5.25
C ASP A 172 31.58 9.53 6.15
N GLY A 173 32.71 9.29 5.49
CA GLY A 173 34.04 9.48 6.02
C GLY A 173 34.73 10.60 5.24
N ASP A 174 34.28 11.84 5.40
CA ASP A 174 35.09 13.02 5.09
C ASP A 174 34.59 14.24 5.86
N THR A 175 35.39 14.66 6.85
CA THR A 175 35.51 15.97 7.53
C THR A 175 36.08 15.72 8.93
N GLY A 176 37.28 16.12 9.31
CA GLY A 176 38.37 16.79 8.61
C GLY A 176 39.66 16.53 9.36
N SER A 177 40.71 16.19 8.62
CA SER A 177 42.08 16.22 9.10
C SER A 177 42.59 17.65 8.97
N VAL A 178 42.66 18.39 10.06
CA VAL A 178 43.60 19.52 10.28
C VAL A 178 43.77 19.71 11.79
N ASP A 179 44.83 19.15 12.36
CA ASP A 179 45.86 20.00 12.96
C ASP A 179 47.12 19.18 13.25
N GLY A 180 48.23 19.65 12.67
CA GLY A 180 49.56 19.14 12.97
C GLY A 180 50.21 19.95 14.09
N ALA A 181 50.90 19.26 14.98
CA ALA A 181 52.18 19.71 15.54
C ALA A 181 52.94 18.51 16.15
N PRO A 182 54.27 18.40 15.96
CA PRO A 182 55.05 17.26 16.42
C PRO A 182 55.57 17.46 17.86
N GLY A 183 55.59 16.39 18.63
CA GLY A 183 56.28 16.29 19.92
C GLY A 183 57.29 15.15 19.88
N GLU A 184 58.56 15.49 20.08
CA GLU A 184 59.72 14.60 20.16
C GLU A 184 59.65 13.65 21.38
N GLY A 185 60.27 12.48 21.28
CA GLY A 185 60.42 11.57 22.42
C GLY A 185 60.98 10.17 22.09
N GLU A 186 62.29 10.11 21.88
CA GLU A 186 63.24 9.08 22.34
C GLU A 186 62.98 7.56 22.22
N THR A 187 63.87 6.94 21.43
CA THR A 187 64.71 5.75 21.72
C THR A 187 64.12 4.48 22.35
N GLY A 188 64.28 3.36 21.64
CA GLY A 188 64.23 2.02 22.21
C GLY A 188 64.56 0.95 21.17
N ALA A 189 65.55 0.11 21.45
CA ALA A 189 66.28 -0.71 20.50
C ALA A 189 65.81 -2.18 20.43
N SER A 190 66.18 -2.83 19.32
CA SER A 190 66.64 -4.24 19.21
C SER A 190 65.66 -5.42 19.26
N GLY A 191 65.93 -6.38 18.34
CA GLY A 191 65.58 -7.81 18.42
C GLY A 191 64.67 -8.26 17.28
N ASP A 192 65.17 -8.66 16.10
CA ASP A 192 65.75 -9.97 15.74
C ASP A 192 64.77 -11.17 15.78
N GLY A 193 64.73 -11.89 14.65
CA GLY A 193 64.82 -13.36 14.70
C GLY A 193 63.58 -14.21 14.42
N GLY A 194 63.31 -14.48 13.13
CA GLY A 194 62.85 -15.77 12.57
C GLY A 194 61.50 -16.35 13.03
N ALA A 195 60.94 -17.40 12.44
CA ALA A 195 61.06 -18.14 11.19
C ALA A 195 59.97 -19.23 11.28
N GLN A 196 59.23 -19.49 10.18
CA GLN A 196 58.62 -20.80 9.77
C GLN A 196 57.70 -21.56 10.77
N ALA A 197 56.73 -22.40 10.40
CA ALA A 197 56.04 -22.80 9.18
C ALA A 197 54.90 -23.76 9.63
N ASP A 198 54.05 -24.14 8.69
CA ASP A 198 53.39 -25.45 8.59
C ASP A 198 52.06 -25.76 9.31
N THR A 199 51.01 -25.63 8.47
CA THR A 199 50.07 -26.69 8.04
C THR A 199 49.32 -27.55 9.06
N SER A 200 47.99 -27.44 9.01
CA SER A 200 46.97 -28.49 8.82
C SER A 200 45.66 -27.95 9.42
N GLY A 201 44.51 -27.91 8.76
CA GLY A 201 43.82 -28.97 8.03
C GLY A 201 42.39 -28.94 8.57
N GLY A 202 41.40 -28.61 7.73
CA GLY A 202 40.02 -28.49 8.19
C GLY A 202 39.11 -27.81 7.18
N ALA A 203 38.93 -28.45 6.03
CA ALA A 203 37.81 -28.14 5.14
C ALA A 203 36.51 -28.45 5.90
N VAL A 204 35.76 -27.40 6.22
CA VAL A 204 34.33 -27.47 6.51
C VAL A 204 33.64 -26.47 5.61
N ALA A 205 32.63 -26.99 4.92
CA ALA A 205 31.89 -26.38 3.84
C ALA A 205 31.57 -24.90 4.10
N ALA A 206 32.01 -24.06 3.16
CA ALA A 206 31.39 -22.76 2.96
C ALA A 206 29.94 -23.03 2.52
N ASP A 207 29.05 -22.94 3.49
CA ASP A 207 27.62 -22.93 3.28
C ASP A 207 27.24 -21.67 2.50
N ASP A 208 26.43 -21.90 1.48
CA ASP A 208 26.15 -21.06 0.32
C ASP A 208 25.21 -19.90 0.68
N ARG A 209 25.70 -18.95 1.50
CA ARG A 209 24.98 -17.70 1.82
C ARG A 209 25.27 -16.54 0.85
N THR A 210 25.84 -16.84 -0.32
CA THR A 210 26.25 -15.82 -1.31
C THR A 210 25.27 -15.62 -2.47
N GLY A 211 24.15 -16.34 -2.51
CA GLY A 211 23.15 -16.22 -3.59
C GLY A 211 22.07 -15.14 -3.41
N ALA A 212 21.69 -14.81 -2.17
CA ALA A 212 20.55 -13.92 -1.90
C ALA A 212 20.90 -12.42 -1.86
N GLY A 213 22.15 -12.08 -1.52
CA GLY A 213 22.56 -10.67 -1.38
C GLY A 213 22.64 -9.91 -2.70
N THR A 214 22.97 -10.58 -3.80
CA THR A 214 23.11 -9.94 -5.12
C THR A 214 21.78 -9.70 -5.81
N SER A 215 20.82 -10.63 -5.71
CA SER A 215 19.50 -10.50 -6.35
C SER A 215 18.66 -9.39 -5.71
N GLY A 216 18.62 -9.32 -4.37
CA GLY A 216 17.87 -8.29 -3.66
C GLY A 216 18.39 -6.87 -3.97
N HIS A 217 19.71 -6.70 -4.12
CA HIS A 217 20.27 -5.41 -4.55
C HIS A 217 19.92 -5.04 -6.00
N ASP A 218 19.82 -6.01 -6.90
CA ASP A 218 19.47 -5.75 -8.30
C ASP A 218 17.98 -5.40 -8.45
N GLY A 219 17.10 -6.09 -7.73
CA GLY A 219 15.67 -5.75 -7.63
C GLY A 219 15.44 -4.35 -7.06
N VAL A 220 16.12 -4.01 -5.96
CA VAL A 220 16.05 -2.66 -5.36
C VAL A 220 16.54 -1.58 -6.34
N ARG A 221 17.69 -1.78 -7.01
CA ARG A 221 18.21 -0.82 -8.00
C ARG A 221 17.25 -0.61 -9.17
N ARG A 222 16.62 -1.68 -9.64
CA ARG A 222 15.59 -1.64 -10.69
C ARG A 222 14.41 -0.77 -10.23
N VAL A 223 13.84 -1.05 -9.07
CA VAL A 223 12.72 -0.28 -8.52
C VAL A 223 13.06 1.19 -8.35
N LEU A 224 14.22 1.53 -7.79
CA LEU A 224 14.63 2.93 -7.63
C LEU A 224 14.81 3.65 -8.98
N THR A 225 15.26 2.92 -10.01
CA THR A 225 15.38 3.45 -11.38
C THR A 225 14.00 3.68 -12.00
N GLU A 226 13.09 2.72 -11.89
CA GLU A 226 11.71 2.84 -12.38
C GLU A 226 10.94 3.95 -11.66
N ALA A 227 11.03 4.02 -10.33
CA ALA A 227 10.44 5.08 -9.53
C ALA A 227 11.01 6.46 -9.88
N ARG A 228 12.31 6.55 -10.23
CA ARG A 228 12.90 7.81 -10.71
C ARG A 228 12.34 8.22 -12.06
N ALA A 229 12.11 7.27 -12.97
CA ALA A 229 11.56 7.53 -14.29
C ALA A 229 10.16 8.17 -14.24
N TYR A 230 9.39 7.94 -13.17
CA TYR A 230 8.11 8.63 -12.94
C TYR A 230 8.23 10.14 -12.92
N VAL A 231 9.35 10.69 -12.44
CA VAL A 231 9.59 12.14 -12.39
C VAL A 231 9.63 12.75 -13.80
N ASP A 232 10.19 12.01 -14.76
CA ASP A 232 10.32 12.46 -16.14
C ASP A 232 9.10 12.11 -16.99
N THR A 233 8.51 10.93 -16.74
CA THR A 233 7.29 10.44 -17.40
C THR A 233 6.25 10.10 -16.34
N PRO A 234 5.36 11.05 -16.00
CA PRO A 234 4.38 10.87 -14.93
C PRO A 234 3.54 9.60 -15.12
N PRO A 235 3.38 8.79 -14.07
CA PRO A 235 2.58 7.57 -14.13
C PRO A 235 1.07 7.89 -14.15
N PRO A 236 0.22 6.86 -14.41
CA PRO A 236 -1.21 6.97 -14.16
C PRO A 236 -1.55 7.50 -12.77
N LEU A 237 -2.69 8.17 -12.66
CA LEU A 237 -3.16 8.76 -11.40
C LEU A 237 -3.27 7.70 -10.31
N GLY A 238 -2.92 8.07 -9.07
CA GLY A 238 -2.98 7.17 -7.92
C GLY A 238 -1.85 6.15 -7.84
N ARG A 239 -0.95 6.07 -8.84
CA ARG A 239 0.24 5.24 -8.76
C ARG A 239 1.25 5.73 -7.73
N VAL A 240 1.30 7.06 -7.51
CA VAL A 240 2.07 7.70 -6.45
C VAL A 240 1.12 8.47 -5.55
N ARG A 241 1.07 8.10 -4.26
CA ARG A 241 0.16 8.66 -3.25
C ARG A 241 0.95 9.16 -2.05
N SER A 242 0.50 10.27 -1.46
CA SER A 242 1.14 10.90 -0.30
C SER A 242 0.13 11.18 0.79
N SER A 243 0.32 10.58 1.96
CA SER A 243 -0.50 10.79 3.15
C SER A 243 0.29 11.49 4.25
N PHE A 244 -0.42 12.13 5.17
CA PHE A 244 0.20 12.81 6.30
C PHE A 244 0.84 11.78 7.24
N ALA A 245 2.04 12.10 7.75
CA ALA A 245 2.69 11.36 8.81
C ALA A 245 3.12 12.33 9.94
N PRO A 246 3.25 11.85 11.19
CA PRO A 246 3.74 12.70 12.29
C PRO A 246 5.15 13.25 12.04
N GLY A 247 5.40 14.47 12.52
CA GLY A 247 6.74 15.10 12.48
C GLY A 247 7.06 15.87 11.19
N ASP A 248 6.08 16.56 10.62
CA ASP A 248 6.17 17.30 9.35
C ASP A 248 6.59 16.45 8.14
N ALA A 249 6.57 15.13 8.30
CA ALA A 249 6.88 14.14 7.27
C ALA A 249 5.62 13.65 6.56
N ARG A 250 5.82 12.91 5.47
CA ARG A 250 4.75 12.24 4.74
C ARG A 250 5.08 10.78 4.50
N THR A 251 4.06 9.95 4.55
CA THR A 251 4.14 8.56 4.08
C THR A 251 3.85 8.55 2.59
N LEU A 252 4.82 8.07 1.82
CA LEU A 252 4.74 7.93 0.38
C LEU A 252 4.49 6.48 0.01
N ARG A 253 3.58 6.30 -0.93
CA ARG A 253 3.30 5.02 -1.58
C ARG A 253 3.54 5.19 -3.06
N ALA A 254 4.35 4.32 -3.66
CA ALA A 254 4.53 4.24 -5.10
C ALA A 254 4.44 2.78 -5.55
N ASP A 255 3.79 2.54 -6.67
CA ASP A 255 3.61 1.20 -7.24
C ASP A 255 4.12 1.14 -8.67
N GLY A 256 4.43 -0.07 -9.13
CA GLY A 256 4.79 -0.33 -10.50
C GLY A 256 4.66 -1.80 -10.85
N PRO A 257 4.95 -2.18 -12.11
CA PRO A 257 4.83 -3.56 -12.56
C PRO A 257 5.74 -4.49 -11.74
N GLY A 258 5.12 -5.28 -10.86
CA GLY A 258 5.85 -6.26 -10.04
C GLY A 258 6.46 -5.71 -8.74
N TRP A 259 6.20 -4.45 -8.35
CA TRP A 259 6.78 -3.88 -7.14
C TRP A 259 5.90 -2.84 -6.45
N SER A 260 6.18 -2.66 -5.16
CA SER A 260 5.53 -1.70 -4.29
C SER A 260 6.59 -1.05 -3.40
N LEU A 261 6.61 0.28 -3.32
CA LEU A 261 7.48 1.08 -2.48
C LEU A 261 6.64 1.83 -1.44
N VAL A 262 7.09 1.79 -0.19
CA VAL A 262 6.54 2.55 0.93
C VAL A 262 7.68 3.32 1.57
N ALA A 263 7.54 4.61 1.80
CA ALA A 263 8.62 5.41 2.36
C ALA A 263 8.11 6.50 3.28
N ARG A 264 9.00 6.99 4.14
CA ARG A 264 8.82 8.27 4.81
C ARG A 264 9.79 9.29 4.25
N THR A 265 9.30 10.49 3.94
CA THR A 265 10.12 11.55 3.35
C THR A 265 11.36 11.93 4.20
N ASP A 266 11.28 11.75 5.51
CA ASP A 266 12.32 12.05 6.50
C ASP A 266 13.15 10.84 6.94
N ASP A 267 12.87 9.63 6.44
CA ASP A 267 13.51 8.38 6.88
C ASP A 267 13.88 7.48 5.69
N ILE A 268 13.65 6.18 5.78
CA ILE A 268 13.99 5.14 4.79
C ILE A 268 12.82 4.81 3.85
N ALA A 269 13.03 3.83 2.98
CA ALA A 269 11.97 3.19 2.19
C ALA A 269 11.98 1.66 2.40
N PHE A 270 10.85 1.03 2.16
CA PHE A 270 10.66 -0.41 2.06
C PHE A 270 10.17 -0.74 0.65
N ILE A 271 10.71 -1.81 0.07
CA ILE A 271 10.34 -2.32 -1.25
C ILE A 271 9.84 -3.75 -1.09
N LEU A 272 8.74 -4.06 -1.78
CA LEU A 272 8.17 -5.39 -1.91
C LEU A 272 8.13 -5.74 -3.40
N LEU A 273 8.47 -6.98 -3.73
CA LEU A 273 8.58 -7.47 -5.11
C LEU A 273 7.70 -8.69 -5.32
N ASP A 274 7.09 -8.84 -6.49
CA ASP A 274 6.36 -10.07 -6.84
C ASP A 274 7.29 -11.28 -6.94
N GLU A 275 8.53 -11.05 -7.41
CA GLU A 275 9.57 -12.08 -7.59
C GLU A 275 10.21 -12.56 -6.27
N GLU A 276 10.06 -11.79 -5.18
CA GLU A 276 10.57 -12.12 -3.84
C GLU A 276 9.41 -12.18 -2.83
N PRO A 277 8.62 -13.28 -2.85
CA PRO A 277 7.42 -13.40 -2.05
C PRO A 277 7.69 -13.35 -0.55
N GLY A 278 6.97 -12.48 0.17
CA GLY A 278 7.05 -12.36 1.63
C GLY A 278 8.28 -11.61 2.14
N GLU A 279 9.16 -11.16 1.26
CA GLU A 279 10.33 -10.36 1.62
C GLU A 279 10.01 -8.86 1.61
N VAL A 280 10.55 -8.15 2.60
CA VAL A 280 10.47 -6.70 2.71
C VAL A 280 11.89 -6.16 2.68
N LEU A 281 12.24 -5.46 1.61
CA LEU A 281 13.60 -5.00 1.33
C LEU A 281 13.77 -3.55 1.80
N PRO A 282 14.48 -3.29 2.91
CA PRO A 282 14.65 -1.93 3.38
C PRO A 282 15.76 -1.21 2.58
N VAL A 283 15.55 0.08 2.35
CA VAL A 283 16.45 0.96 1.61
C VAL A 283 16.77 2.17 2.46
N GLY A 284 18.00 2.21 2.98
CA GLY A 284 18.51 3.35 3.72
C GLY A 284 18.53 4.64 2.87
N ARG A 285 18.59 5.79 3.55
CA ARG A 285 18.57 7.12 2.90
C ARG A 285 19.63 7.25 1.80
N GLY A 286 20.89 7.06 2.16
CA GLY A 286 22.00 7.33 1.26
C GLY A 286 21.90 8.73 0.58
N PRO A 287 22.63 8.96 -0.52
CA PRO A 287 22.63 10.26 -1.20
C PRO A 287 21.45 10.45 -2.16
N SER A 288 20.83 9.37 -2.65
CA SER A 288 19.85 9.43 -3.75
C SER A 288 18.40 9.35 -3.30
N LEU A 289 18.08 8.65 -2.21
CA LEU A 289 16.69 8.43 -1.79
C LEU A 289 16.00 9.75 -1.40
N PRO A 290 16.60 10.67 -0.62
CA PRO A 290 15.90 11.88 -0.21
C PRO A 290 15.41 12.72 -1.39
N GLY A 291 16.25 12.91 -2.41
CA GLY A 291 15.88 13.66 -3.61
C GLY A 291 14.86 12.94 -4.51
N LEU A 292 14.79 11.60 -4.45
CA LEU A 292 13.72 10.84 -5.10
C LEU A 292 12.40 11.01 -4.35
N LEU A 293 12.40 10.84 -3.03
CA LEU A 293 11.18 10.96 -2.22
C LEU A 293 10.58 12.36 -2.30
N GLU A 294 11.41 13.41 -2.27
CA GLU A 294 10.93 14.77 -2.47
C GLU A 294 10.28 14.97 -3.84
N ALA A 295 10.84 14.40 -4.91
CA ALA A 295 10.28 14.50 -6.25
C ALA A 295 8.95 13.73 -6.37
N LEU A 296 8.88 12.54 -5.78
CA LEU A 296 7.66 11.73 -5.73
C LEU A 296 6.56 12.43 -4.92
N ASP A 297 6.87 13.03 -3.76
CA ASP A 297 5.89 13.76 -2.95
C ASP A 297 5.29 14.99 -3.65
N LYS A 298 6.09 15.67 -4.48
CA LYS A 298 5.63 16.82 -5.28
C LYS A 298 4.62 16.43 -6.35
N MET A 299 4.73 15.23 -6.92
CA MET A 299 3.78 14.74 -7.93
C MET A 299 2.66 13.87 -7.37
N ALA A 300 2.82 13.37 -6.15
CA ALA A 300 1.85 12.49 -5.53
C ALA A 300 0.47 13.13 -5.48
N VAL A 301 -0.55 12.34 -5.81
CA VAL A 301 -1.94 12.75 -5.61
C VAL A 301 -2.21 12.79 -4.10
N ARG A 302 -2.86 13.86 -3.65
CA ARG A 302 -3.14 14.12 -2.25
C ARG A 302 -4.64 14.02 -1.99
N PRO A 303 -5.05 13.44 -0.85
CA PRO A 303 -6.43 13.60 -0.37
C PRO A 303 -6.71 15.08 -0.12
N SER A 304 -7.89 15.55 -0.54
CA SER A 304 -8.42 16.88 -0.28
C SER A 304 -8.67 17.14 1.20
#